data_AF-A0A1E7MWY1-F1
#
_entry.id   AF-A0A1E7MWY1-F1
#
_cell.length_a   1.000
_cell.length_b   1.000
_cell.length_c   1.000
_cell.angle_alpha   90.00
_cell.angle_beta   90.00
_cell.angle_gamma   90.00
#
_symmetry.space_group_name_H-M   'P 1'
#
loop_
_entity.id
_entity.type
_entity.pdbx_description
1 polymer ?
#
loop_
_entity_poly.entity_id
_entity_poly.type
_entity_poly.pdbx_seq_one_letter_code
_entity_poly.pdbx_strand_id
1 'polypeptide(L)'
;MAPGTSDGKAWTRWLLGVFLTACVLVTVGCVWWGVVEMRRSFDRPETDYDRAERLAGLHYKQHPGKGRYYIPTAAALSRAADGSPVAYLHFGIAGGDSANIDDFLHTYDLPRPGSVAPLPQDLRAALSGDEPAEGLLLPVGQAGRQIFVVMRPCDVEGAGDVYVRATGR
;
A
#
# COMPACT_ATOMS: atom_id res chain seq x y z
N MET A 1 33.20 59.48 43.47
CA MET A 1 31.75 59.22 43.47
C MET A 1 31.38 58.71 42.09
N ALA A 2 31.33 57.39 41.91
CA ALA A 2 31.06 56.77 40.60
C ALA A 2 29.56 56.47 40.50
N PRO A 3 28.82 57.08 39.55
CA PRO A 3 27.39 56.83 39.41
C PRO A 3 27.13 55.48 38.71
N GLY A 4 26.33 54.65 39.37
CA GLY A 4 25.28 53.82 38.76
C GLY A 4 25.66 52.84 37.65
N THR A 5 26.25 51.69 37.99
CA THR A 5 26.31 50.50 37.12
C THR A 5 25.12 49.55 37.30
N SER A 6 24.07 49.96 38.04
CA SER A 6 22.90 49.12 38.34
C SER A 6 21.94 48.95 37.15
N ASP A 7 21.78 50.00 36.31
CA ASP A 7 20.74 50.03 35.29
C ASP A 7 21.04 49.11 34.10
N GLY A 8 22.32 49.01 33.72
CA GLY A 8 22.76 48.12 32.63
C GLY A 8 22.55 46.64 32.95
N LYS A 9 22.79 46.22 34.20
CA LYS A 9 22.57 44.83 34.64
C LYS A 9 21.09 44.47 34.71
N ALA A 10 20.23 45.37 35.14
CA ALA A 10 18.79 45.15 35.16
C ALA A 10 18.22 45.01 33.74
N TRP A 11 18.65 45.89 32.83
CA TRP A 11 18.28 45.84 31.41
C TRP A 11 18.73 44.55 30.72
N THR A 12 19.96 44.12 30.98
CA THR A 12 20.51 42.89 30.37
C THR A 12 19.80 41.65 30.88
N ARG A 13 19.40 41.61 32.17
CA ARG A 13 18.62 40.50 32.73
C ARG A 13 17.20 40.45 32.17
N TRP A 14 16.59 41.61 31.93
CA TRP A 14 15.28 41.70 31.27
C TRP A 14 15.34 41.22 29.82
N LEU A 15 16.31 41.69 29.03
CA LEU A 15 16.52 41.23 27.65
C LEU A 15 16.80 39.73 27.59
N LEU A 16 17.63 39.21 28.50
CA LEU A 16 17.92 37.78 28.57
C LEU A 16 16.66 36.96 28.91
N GLY A 17 15.83 37.45 29.82
CA GLY A 17 14.55 36.82 30.16
C GLY A 17 13.58 36.78 28.97
N VAL A 18 13.47 37.88 28.22
CA VAL A 18 12.65 37.96 27.00
C VAL A 18 13.18 36.98 25.94
N PHE A 19 14.50 36.95 25.73
CA PHE A 19 15.13 36.05 24.75
C PHE A 19 14.92 34.58 25.12
N LEU A 20 15.11 34.21 26.39
CA LEU A 20 14.87 32.83 26.85
C LEU A 20 13.41 32.43 26.69
N THR A 21 12.48 33.33 27.02
CA THR A 21 11.04 33.07 26.85
C THR A 21 10.68 32.87 25.38
N ALA A 22 11.22 33.71 24.49
CA ALA A 22 11.06 33.55 23.05
C ALA A 22 11.66 32.23 22.55
N CYS A 23 12.82 31.84 23.05
CA CYS A 23 13.48 30.58 22.70
C CYS A 23 12.64 29.36 23.12
N VAL A 24 12.06 29.40 24.32
CA VAL A 24 11.14 28.36 24.81
C VAL A 24 9.88 28.29 23.94
N LEU A 25 9.26 29.43 23.60
CA LEU A 25 8.06 29.46 22.75
C LEU A 25 8.33 28.92 21.36
N VAL A 26 9.47 29.27 20.74
CA VAL A 26 9.89 28.70 19.45
C VAL A 26 10.09 27.19 19.56
N THR A 27 10.75 26.73 20.62
CA THR A 27 10.98 25.29 20.84
C THR A 27 9.67 24.53 20.97
N VAL A 28 8.72 25.04 21.78
CA VAL A 28 7.38 24.46 21.92
C VAL A 28 6.63 24.45 20.59
N GLY A 29 6.73 25.54 19.81
CA GLY A 29 6.16 25.61 18.47
C GLY A 29 6.72 24.56 17.52
N CYS A 30 8.05 24.37 17.49
CA CYS A 30 8.71 23.35 16.69
C CYS A 30 8.32 21.93 17.11
N VAL A 31 8.25 21.65 18.41
CA VAL A 31 7.83 20.34 18.94
C VAL A 31 6.37 20.08 18.58
N TRP A 32 5.48 21.06 18.77
CA TRP A 32 4.07 20.93 18.41
C TRP A 32 3.88 20.68 16.91
N TRP A 33 4.59 21.43 16.07
CA TRP A 33 4.59 21.22 14.63
C TRP A 33 5.08 19.81 14.25
N GLY A 34 6.17 19.36 14.87
CA GLY A 34 6.69 18.00 14.68
C GLY A 34 5.68 16.92 15.06
N VAL A 35 4.93 17.10 16.16
CA VAL A 35 3.87 16.17 16.58
C VAL A 35 2.70 16.16 15.59
N VAL A 36 2.28 17.32 15.08
CA VAL A 36 1.20 17.42 14.08
C VAL A 36 1.60 16.73 12.78
N GLU A 37 2.82 16.95 12.31
CA GLU A 37 3.31 16.36 11.07
C GLU A 37 3.54 14.84 11.21
N MET A 38 4.01 14.41 12.38
CA MET A 38 4.13 12.99 12.71
C MET A 38 2.74 12.32 12.75
N ARG A 39 1.72 12.95 13.33
CA ARG A 39 0.33 12.45 13.29
C ARG A 39 -0.23 12.37 11.88
N ARG A 40 -0.01 13.38 11.03
CA ARG A 40 -0.38 13.33 9.60
C ARG A 40 0.30 12.19 8.84
N SER A 41 1.52 11.83 9.23
CA SER A 41 2.25 10.70 8.64
C SER A 41 1.67 9.35 9.07
N PHE A 42 1.11 9.26 10.27
CA PHE A 42 0.39 8.07 10.75
C PHE A 42 -1.01 7.94 10.14
N ASP A 43 -1.69 9.08 9.90
CA ASP A 43 -2.95 9.15 9.17
C ASP A 43 -2.74 9.19 7.65
N ARG A 44 -1.85 8.34 7.11
CA ARG A 44 -1.79 8.15 5.66
C ARG A 44 -3.15 7.65 5.19
N PRO A 45 -3.87 8.39 4.32
CA PRO A 45 -5.17 7.96 3.84
C PRO A 45 -5.01 6.60 3.16
N GLU A 46 -5.90 5.67 3.51
CA GLU A 46 -5.99 4.37 2.87
C GLU A 46 -6.10 4.58 1.35
N THR A 47 -5.11 4.09 0.62
CA THR A 47 -5.07 4.26 -0.82
C THR A 47 -6.11 3.35 -1.48
N ASP A 48 -6.55 3.68 -2.69
CA ASP A 48 -7.42 2.77 -3.45
C ASP A 48 -6.75 1.41 -3.70
N TYR A 49 -5.41 1.37 -3.70
CA TYR A 49 -4.60 0.14 -3.69
C TYR A 49 -4.85 -0.69 -2.43
N ASP A 50 -4.69 -0.09 -1.23
CA ASP A 50 -4.92 -0.79 0.04
C ASP A 50 -6.36 -1.33 0.13
N ARG A 51 -7.34 -0.57 -0.36
CA ARG A 51 -8.75 -0.97 -0.39
C ARG A 51 -8.99 -2.12 -1.37
N ALA A 52 -8.38 -2.07 -2.55
CA ALA A 52 -8.46 -3.11 -3.56
C ALA A 52 -7.81 -4.42 -3.08
N GLU A 53 -6.64 -4.33 -2.45
CA GLU A 53 -5.96 -5.49 -1.85
C GLU A 53 -6.79 -6.13 -0.74
N ARG A 54 -7.41 -5.33 0.14
CA ARG A 54 -8.27 -5.85 1.21
C ARG A 54 -9.50 -6.54 0.66
N LEU A 55 -10.10 -5.97 -0.38
CA LEU A 55 -11.27 -6.54 -1.05
C LEU A 55 -10.93 -7.87 -1.71
N ALA A 56 -9.72 -7.97 -2.30
CA ALA A 56 -9.20 -9.21 -2.84
C ALA A 56 -8.74 -10.22 -1.78
N GLY A 57 -8.68 -9.83 -0.50
CA GLY A 57 -8.17 -10.70 0.55
C GLY A 57 -6.67 -10.96 0.44
N LEU A 58 -5.91 -10.06 -0.19
CA LEU A 58 -4.47 -10.19 -0.43
C LEU A 58 -3.64 -9.16 0.36
N HIS A 59 -4.31 -8.30 1.13
CA HIS A 59 -3.65 -7.26 1.89
C HIS A 59 -2.80 -7.88 3.01
N TYR A 60 -1.57 -7.38 3.19
CA TYR A 60 -0.61 -7.95 4.15
C TYR A 60 -1.17 -8.10 5.58
N LYS A 61 -1.99 -7.14 6.03
CA LYS A 61 -2.65 -7.20 7.36
C LYS A 61 -3.61 -8.38 7.53
N GLN A 62 -4.16 -8.93 6.45
CA GLN A 62 -5.05 -10.10 6.49
C GLN A 62 -4.28 -11.43 6.62
N HIS A 63 -2.96 -11.40 6.42
CA HIS A 63 -2.07 -12.57 6.40
C HIS A 63 -0.92 -12.42 7.39
N PRO A 64 -1.19 -12.25 8.70
CA PRO A 64 -0.13 -12.03 9.69
C PRO A 64 0.81 -13.24 9.76
N GLY A 65 2.12 -12.97 9.84
CA GLY A 65 3.14 -14.00 10.04
C GLY A 65 3.68 -14.66 8.77
N LYS A 66 3.23 -14.25 7.58
CA LYS A 66 3.74 -14.81 6.31
C LYS A 66 5.13 -14.34 5.92
N GLY A 67 5.70 -13.32 6.59
CA GLY A 67 7.09 -12.87 6.45
C GLY A 67 7.41 -12.16 5.12
N ARG A 68 6.67 -12.45 4.06
CA ARG A 68 6.78 -11.85 2.72
C ARG A 68 5.38 -11.55 2.18
N TYR A 69 5.29 -10.47 1.42
CA TYR A 69 4.07 -10.05 0.74
C TYR A 69 4.44 -9.53 -0.64
N TYR A 70 3.57 -9.77 -1.61
CA TYR A 70 3.76 -9.29 -2.96
C TYR A 70 3.09 -7.93 -3.13
N ILE A 71 3.75 -7.03 -3.84
CA ILE A 71 3.24 -5.70 -4.15
C ILE A 71 2.64 -5.75 -5.55
N PRO A 72 1.38 -5.33 -5.75
CA PRO A 72 0.77 -5.30 -7.07
C PRO A 72 1.50 -4.29 -7.95
N THR A 73 1.72 -4.66 -9.21
CA THR A 73 2.26 -3.78 -10.26
C THR A 73 1.21 -2.76 -10.69
N ALA A 74 -0.06 -3.17 -10.73
CA ALA A 74 -1.19 -2.28 -10.96
C ALA A 74 -2.38 -2.68 -10.08
N ALA A 75 -3.11 -1.67 -9.59
CA ALA A 75 -4.39 -1.86 -8.92
C ALA A 75 -5.38 -0.81 -9.39
N ALA A 76 -6.62 -1.24 -9.60
CA ALA A 76 -7.73 -0.37 -9.89
C ALA A 76 -8.92 -0.74 -9.02
N LEU A 77 -9.60 0.27 -8.50
CA LEU A 77 -10.86 0.11 -7.81
C LEU A 77 -11.95 0.73 -8.68
N SER A 78 -12.97 -0.06 -8.98
CA SER A 78 -14.14 0.37 -9.74
C SER A 78 -15.41 0.01 -8.98
N ARG A 79 -16.56 0.34 -9.56
CA ARG A 79 -17.87 0.03 -9.02
C ARG A 79 -18.68 -0.68 -10.10
N ALA A 80 -19.26 -1.82 -9.74
CA ALA A 80 -20.15 -2.55 -10.64
C ALA A 80 -21.47 -1.78 -10.83
N ALA A 81 -22.27 -2.20 -11.81
CA ALA A 81 -23.55 -1.58 -12.15
C ALA A 81 -24.56 -1.57 -10.98
N ASP A 82 -24.43 -2.52 -10.05
CA ASP A 82 -25.22 -2.62 -8.82
C ASP A 82 -24.70 -1.74 -7.67
N GLY A 83 -23.60 -1.00 -7.88
CA GLY A 83 -22.98 -0.16 -6.89
C GLY A 83 -21.96 -0.87 -5.99
N SER A 84 -21.75 -2.17 -6.16
CA SER A 84 -20.76 -2.93 -5.38
C SER A 84 -19.32 -2.57 -5.79
N PRO A 85 -18.36 -2.53 -4.84
CA PRO A 85 -16.97 -2.28 -5.19
C PRO A 85 -16.38 -3.49 -5.91
N VAL A 86 -15.59 -3.22 -6.95
CA VAL A 86 -14.82 -4.22 -7.70
C VAL A 86 -13.36 -3.82 -7.70
N ALA A 87 -12.51 -4.71 -7.21
CA ALA A 87 -11.08 -4.55 -7.21
C ALA A 87 -10.46 -5.36 -8.34
N TYR A 88 -9.55 -4.72 -9.06
CA TYR A 88 -8.70 -5.34 -10.08
C TYR A 88 -7.25 -5.18 -9.65
N LEU A 89 -6.50 -6.27 -9.63
CA LEU A 89 -5.08 -6.28 -9.27
C LEU A 89 -4.29 -7.03 -10.33
N HIS A 90 -3.08 -6.58 -10.59
CA HIS A 90 -2.09 -7.27 -11.40
C HIS A 90 -0.76 -7.34 -10.64
N PHE A 91 -0.20 -8.54 -10.57
CA PHE A 91 1.12 -8.80 -10.00
C PHE A 91 2.04 -9.35 -11.09
N GLY A 92 3.08 -8.61 -11.43
CA GLY A 92 4.15 -9.10 -12.28
C GLY A 92 5.21 -9.83 -11.46
N ILE A 93 5.28 -11.16 -11.59
CA ILE A 93 6.28 -12.01 -10.90
C ILE A 93 7.41 -12.32 -11.87
N ALA A 94 8.62 -11.86 -11.53
CA ALA A 94 9.81 -12.02 -12.39
C ALA A 94 10.31 -13.47 -12.48
N GLY A 95 9.96 -14.33 -11.52
CA GLY A 95 10.43 -15.72 -11.46
C GLY A 95 11.77 -15.88 -10.74
N GLY A 96 12.14 -17.14 -10.48
CA GLY A 96 13.38 -17.53 -9.77
C GLY A 96 13.13 -18.35 -8.50
N ASP A 97 14.21 -18.72 -7.81
CA ASP A 97 14.16 -19.72 -6.72
C ASP A 97 13.35 -19.27 -5.49
N SER A 98 13.25 -17.96 -5.27
CA SER A 98 12.59 -17.41 -4.07
C SER A 98 11.32 -16.60 -4.37
N ALA A 99 11.17 -16.02 -5.57
CA ALA A 99 10.02 -15.19 -5.90
C ALA A 99 9.40 -15.66 -7.22
N ASN A 100 8.57 -16.70 -7.11
CA ASN A 100 7.88 -17.33 -8.22
C ASN A 100 6.37 -17.45 -7.95
N ILE A 101 5.63 -17.94 -8.95
CA ILE A 101 4.19 -18.17 -8.86
C ILE A 101 3.83 -19.13 -7.72
N ASP A 102 4.58 -20.21 -7.52
CA ASP A 102 4.29 -21.17 -6.44
C ASP A 102 4.48 -20.56 -5.06
N ASP A 103 5.51 -19.73 -4.86
CA ASP A 103 5.72 -18.97 -3.62
C ASP A 103 4.59 -17.96 -3.38
N PHE A 104 4.10 -17.30 -4.44
CA PHE A 104 2.93 -16.42 -4.35
C PHE A 104 1.68 -17.20 -3.89
N LEU A 105 1.41 -18.33 -4.54
CA LEU A 105 0.27 -19.17 -4.18
C LEU A 105 0.37 -19.67 -2.75
N HIS A 106 1.56 -20.07 -2.32
CA HIS A 106 1.82 -20.52 -0.96
C HIS A 106 1.68 -19.40 0.08
N THR A 107 2.18 -18.20 -0.23
CA THR A 107 2.11 -17.03 0.65
C THR A 107 0.67 -16.69 1.02
N TYR A 108 -0.24 -16.78 0.05
CA TYR A 108 -1.65 -16.43 0.23
C TYR A 108 -2.59 -17.64 0.42
N ASP A 109 -2.03 -18.82 0.67
CA ASP A 109 -2.77 -20.10 0.83
C ASP A 109 -3.78 -20.35 -0.31
N LEU A 110 -3.37 -20.03 -1.53
CA LEU A 110 -4.17 -20.18 -2.74
C LEU A 110 -4.03 -21.59 -3.33
N PRO A 111 -5.11 -22.14 -3.91
CA PRO A 111 -5.04 -23.43 -4.59
C PRO A 111 -4.20 -23.32 -5.86
N ARG A 112 -3.73 -24.46 -6.37
CA ARG A 112 -3.04 -24.51 -7.65
C ARG A 112 -3.95 -24.02 -8.79
N PRO A 113 -3.37 -23.40 -9.83
CA PRO A 113 -4.14 -22.97 -10.99
C PRO A 113 -4.82 -24.18 -11.65
N GLY A 114 -6.07 -23.99 -12.05
CA GLY A 114 -6.91 -25.01 -12.67
C GLY A 114 -6.88 -24.93 -14.19
N SER A 115 -8.07 -24.89 -14.80
CA SER A 115 -8.22 -24.80 -16.25
C SER A 115 -7.99 -23.40 -16.78
N VAL A 116 -7.55 -23.32 -18.04
CA VAL A 116 -7.52 -22.07 -18.80
C VAL A 116 -8.94 -21.51 -18.91
N ALA A 117 -9.10 -20.22 -18.63
CA ALA A 117 -10.34 -19.49 -18.77
C ALA A 117 -10.08 -18.08 -19.32
N PRO A 118 -11.05 -17.49 -20.03
CA PRO A 118 -10.93 -16.14 -20.54
C PRO A 118 -10.92 -15.11 -19.41
N LEU A 119 -10.05 -14.11 -19.51
CA LEU A 119 -10.02 -12.99 -18.57
C LEU A 119 -11.26 -12.11 -18.78
N PRO A 120 -11.98 -11.74 -17.70
CA PRO A 120 -13.12 -10.84 -17.77
C PRO A 120 -12.78 -9.53 -18.50
N GLN A 121 -13.69 -9.06 -19.36
CA GLN A 121 -13.49 -7.82 -20.13
C GLN A 121 -13.36 -6.59 -19.24
N ASP A 122 -14.07 -6.56 -18.12
CA ASP A 122 -14.01 -5.47 -17.13
C ASP A 122 -12.63 -5.39 -16.47
N LEU A 123 -12.00 -6.54 -16.19
CA LEU A 123 -10.62 -6.60 -15.69
C LEU A 123 -9.62 -6.06 -16.71
N ARG A 124 -9.73 -6.48 -17.98
CA ARG A 124 -8.84 -6.01 -19.04
C ARG A 124 -8.99 -4.51 -19.27
N ALA A 125 -10.24 -4.02 -19.30
CA ALA A 125 -10.51 -2.59 -19.43
C ALA A 125 -9.97 -1.77 -18.25
N ALA A 126 -9.89 -2.35 -17.05
CA ALA A 126 -9.44 -1.64 -15.85
C ALA A 126 -7.91 -1.56 -15.70
N LEU A 127 -7.15 -2.51 -16.26
CA LEU A 127 -5.72 -2.65 -15.98
C LEU A 127 -4.80 -2.16 -17.10
N SER A 128 -5.30 -1.98 -18.34
CA SER A 128 -4.74 -1.21 -19.49
C SER A 128 -5.12 -1.83 -20.84
N GLY A 129 -5.69 -3.03 -20.88
CA GLY A 129 -6.20 -3.67 -22.10
C GLY A 129 -5.19 -4.51 -22.87
N ASP A 130 -3.89 -4.41 -22.52
CA ASP A 130 -2.80 -5.23 -23.04
C ASP A 130 -2.67 -6.57 -22.29
N GLU A 131 -3.60 -6.88 -21.38
CA GLU A 131 -3.58 -8.14 -20.65
C GLU A 131 -3.89 -9.33 -21.59
N PRO A 132 -3.37 -10.52 -21.24
CA PRO A 132 -3.67 -11.76 -21.95
C PRO A 132 -5.18 -11.99 -22.06
N ALA A 133 -5.62 -12.56 -23.19
CA ALA A 133 -7.02 -12.91 -23.38
C ALA A 133 -7.46 -14.04 -22.42
N GLU A 134 -6.54 -14.91 -22.02
CA GLU A 134 -6.79 -16.11 -21.23
C GLU A 134 -5.69 -16.34 -20.19
N GLY A 135 -6.05 -17.03 -19.11
CA GLY A 135 -5.14 -17.42 -18.05
C GLY A 135 -5.66 -18.63 -17.28
N LEU A 136 -4.80 -19.26 -16.49
CA LEU A 136 -5.17 -20.38 -15.64
C LEU A 136 -6.00 -19.86 -14.47
N LEU A 137 -7.28 -20.20 -14.43
CA LEU A 137 -8.19 -19.79 -13.38
C LEU A 137 -7.97 -20.64 -12.13
N LEU A 138 -7.81 -19.99 -10.99
CA LEU A 138 -7.79 -20.69 -9.71
C LEU A 138 -9.22 -21.08 -9.29
N PRO A 139 -9.42 -22.29 -8.76
CA PRO A 139 -10.68 -22.70 -8.15
C PRO A 139 -10.82 -22.03 -6.77
N VAL A 140 -11.00 -20.72 -6.74
CA VAL A 140 -11.06 -19.94 -5.51
C VAL A 140 -12.40 -20.21 -4.80
N GLY A 141 -12.37 -20.72 -3.57
CA GLY A 141 -13.56 -20.97 -2.74
C GLY A 141 -14.24 -19.73 -2.16
N GLN A 142 -13.84 -18.52 -2.58
CA GLN A 142 -14.43 -17.27 -2.11
C GLN A 142 -15.36 -16.68 -3.17
N ALA A 143 -16.64 -16.56 -2.82
CA ALA A 143 -17.65 -15.97 -3.69
C ALA A 143 -17.23 -14.55 -4.11
N GLY A 144 -17.19 -14.29 -5.42
CA GLY A 144 -16.85 -12.98 -5.96
C GLY A 144 -15.36 -12.72 -6.19
N ARG A 145 -14.46 -13.67 -5.86
CA ARG A 145 -13.03 -13.56 -6.14
C ARG A 145 -12.61 -14.52 -7.25
N GLN A 146 -11.97 -13.99 -8.29
CA GLN A 146 -11.41 -14.73 -9.41
C GLN A 146 -9.94 -14.36 -9.54
N ILE A 147 -9.08 -15.37 -9.59
CA ILE A 147 -7.63 -15.18 -9.73
C ILE A 147 -7.20 -15.97 -10.96
N PHE A 148 -6.46 -15.30 -11.85
CA PHE A 148 -5.95 -15.85 -13.10
C PHE A 148 -4.44 -15.78 -13.08
N VAL A 149 -3.78 -16.87 -13.46
CA VAL A 149 -2.34 -16.96 -13.56
C VAL A 149 -1.97 -17.11 -15.03
N VAL A 150 -1.12 -16.23 -15.53
CA VAL A 150 -0.58 -16.29 -16.88
C VAL A 150 0.92 -16.53 -16.77
N MET A 151 1.36 -17.72 -17.17
CA MET A 151 2.78 -18.04 -17.17
C MET A 151 3.46 -17.27 -18.30
N ARG A 152 4.55 -16.58 -17.99
CA ARG A 152 5.35 -15.89 -19.01
C ARG A 152 6.30 -16.90 -19.66
N PRO A 153 6.48 -16.89 -21.00
CA PRO A 153 7.40 -17.78 -21.70
C PRO A 153 8.86 -17.35 -21.54
N CYS A 154 9.26 -16.87 -20.37
CA CYS A 154 10.63 -16.45 -20.09
C CYS A 154 11.51 -17.66 -19.73
N ASP A 155 12.82 -17.55 -19.96
CA ASP A 155 13.82 -18.57 -19.57
C ASP A 155 13.94 -18.76 -18.04
N VAL A 156 13.24 -17.95 -17.25
CA VAL A 156 13.26 -18.00 -15.79
C VAL A 156 12.04 -18.78 -15.30
N GLU A 157 12.30 -19.89 -14.63
CA GLU A 157 11.27 -20.77 -14.09
C GLU A 157 10.38 -20.03 -13.07
N GLY A 158 9.06 -20.26 -13.18
CA GLY A 158 8.08 -19.67 -12.28
C GLY A 158 7.82 -18.18 -12.45
N ALA A 159 8.25 -17.58 -13.57
CA ALA A 159 7.86 -16.24 -13.97
C ALA A 159 6.41 -16.21 -14.51
N GLY A 160 5.66 -15.17 -14.16
CA GLY A 160 4.28 -15.04 -14.60
C GLY A 160 3.60 -13.78 -14.11
N ASP A 161 2.35 -13.63 -14.54
CA ASP A 161 1.48 -12.53 -14.19
C ASP A 161 0.24 -13.08 -13.49
N VAL A 162 -0.09 -12.51 -12.34
CA VAL A 162 -1.29 -12.87 -11.58
C VAL A 162 -2.29 -11.73 -11.68
N TYR A 163 -3.45 -12.02 -12.21
CA TYR A 163 -4.57 -11.09 -12.33
C TYR A 163 -5.67 -11.46 -11.35
N VAL A 164 -6.19 -10.48 -10.62
CA VAL A 164 -7.22 -10.71 -9.62
C VAL A 164 -8.40 -9.79 -9.89
N ARG A 165 -9.59 -10.37 -9.86
CA ARG A 165 -10.87 -9.67 -9.83
C ARG A 165 -11.57 -10.04 -8.55
N ALA A 166 -11.90 -9.06 -7.71
CA ALA A 166 -12.64 -9.29 -6.48
C ALA A 166 -13.83 -8.35 -6.38
N THR A 167 -15.02 -8.89 -6.18
CA THR A 167 -16.25 -8.11 -5.98
C THR A 167 -16.66 -8.17 -4.52
N GLY A 168 -16.90 -7.02 -3.89
CA GLY A 168 -17.49 -6.97 -2.55
C GLY A 168 -18.98 -7.24 -2.62
N ARG A 169 -19.46 -8.26 -1.90
CA ARG A 169 -20.88 -8.44 -1.63
C ARG A 169 -21.23 -7.99 -0.23
#